data_AF-A0A359M5R6-F1
#
_entry.id   AF-A0A359M5R6-F1
#
_cell.length_a   1.000
_cell.length_b   1.000
_cell.length_c   1.000
_cell.angle_alpha   90.00
_cell.angle_beta   90.00
_cell.angle_gamma   90.00
#
_symmetry.space_group_name_H-M   'P 1'
#
loop_
_entity.id
_entity.type
_entity.pdbx_description
1 polymer ?
#
loop_
_entity_poly.entity_id
_entity_poly.type
_entity_poly.pdbx_seq_one_letter_code
_entity_poly.pdbx_strand_id
1 'polypeptide(L)' 'TVVGEILQEAQKIARAVEDQKDCMLRVHPEVAKLLKSTGNQYLEELEGILRRPVIVVGDPALHQEKYDLA' A
#
# COMPACT_ATOMS: atom_id res chain seq x y z
N THR A 1 11.57 0.41 -8.55
CA THR A 1 11.61 0.34 -7.07
C THR A 1 10.24 -0.09 -6.62
N VAL A 2 10.14 -1.18 -5.86
CA VAL A 2 8.85 -1.78 -5.45
C VAL A 2 7.85 -0.77 -4.88
N VAL A 3 8.31 0.20 -4.08
CA VAL A 3 7.46 1.25 -3.49
C VAL A 3 6.77 2.11 -4.56
N GLY A 4 7.45 2.42 -5.66
CA GLY A 4 6.88 3.21 -6.76
C GLY A 4 5.78 2.46 -7.51
N GLU A 5 5.94 1.14 -7.68
CA GLU A 5 4.92 0.29 -8.29
C GLU A 5 3.68 0.17 -7.40
N ILE A 6 3.87 0.01 -6.09
CA ILE A 6 2.76 -0.01 -5.13
C ILE A 6 1.98 1.30 -5.14
N LEU A 7 2.65 2.45 -5.24
CA LEU A 7 1.98 3.76 -5.31
C LEU A 7 1.20 3.94 -6.62
N GLN A 8 1.78 3.53 -7.75
CA GLN A 8 1.10 3.58 -9.04
C GLN A 8 -0.13 2.67 -9.04
N GLU A 9 -0.01 1.46 -8.50
CA GLU A 9 -1.13 0.54 -8.43
C GLU A 9 -2.18 1.04 -7.44
N ALA A 10 -1.78 1.50 -6.26
CA ALA A 10 -2.67 2.13 -5.29
C ALA A 10 -3.46 3.30 -5.89
N GLN A 11 -2.85 4.11 -6.75
CA GLN A 11 -3.51 5.21 -7.43
C GLN A 11 -4.48 4.74 -8.53
N LYS A 12 -4.18 3.63 -9.20
CA LYS A 12 -5.08 2.97 -10.17
C LYS A 12 -6.27 2.32 -9.49
N ILE A 13 -6.01 1.50 -8.48
CA ILE A 13 -7.05 0.81 -7.73
C ILE A 13 -7.84 1.79 -6.88
N ALA A 14 -7.31 2.92 -6.45
CA ALA A 14 -8.10 3.95 -5.75
C ALA A 14 -9.33 4.42 -6.53
N ARG A 15 -9.24 4.44 -7.86
CA ARG A 15 -10.39 4.69 -8.75
C ARG A 15 -11.36 3.52 -8.87
N ALA A 16 -10.86 2.29 -8.72
CA ALA A 16 -11.66 1.06 -8.84
C ALA A 16 -12.28 0.62 -7.51
N VAL A 17 -11.62 0.92 -6.38
CA VAL A 17 -12.02 0.61 -5.01
C VAL A 17 -12.92 1.68 -4.41
N GLU A 18 -13.48 2.57 -5.23
CA GLU A 18 -14.54 3.51 -4.80
C GLU A 18 -15.70 2.76 -4.09
N ASP A 19 -15.92 1.49 -4.40
CA ASP A 19 -16.92 0.64 -3.77
C ASP A 19 -16.43 -0.14 -2.52
N GLN A 20 -15.11 -0.26 -2.28
CA GLN A 20 -14.56 -1.07 -1.18
C GLN A 20 -14.21 -0.23 0.05
N LYS A 21 -14.85 -0.48 1.20
CA LYS A 21 -14.73 0.35 2.41
C LYS A 21 -13.35 0.38 3.05
N ASP A 22 -12.54 -0.67 2.89
CA ASP A 22 -11.28 -0.84 3.59
C ASP A 22 -10.25 -1.42 2.61
N CYS A 23 -9.00 -0.97 2.67
CA CYS A 23 -7.91 -1.51 1.85
C CYS A 23 -6.82 -2.12 2.74
N MET A 24 -6.58 -3.42 2.57
CA MET A 24 -5.45 -4.11 3.20
C MET A 24 -4.33 -4.25 2.19
N LEU A 25 -3.19 -3.61 2.48
CA LEU A 25 -1.97 -3.72 1.71
C LEU A 25 -1.03 -4.70 2.40
N ARG A 26 -0.95 -5.92 1.88
CA ARG A 26 0.03 -6.92 2.32
C ARG A 26 1.31 -6.79 1.49
N VAL A 27 2.43 -6.56 2.18
CA VAL A 27 3.75 -6.34 1.56
C VAL A 27 4.84 -7.03 2.38
N HIS A 28 6.03 -7.19 1.81
CA HIS A 28 7.20 -7.66 2.55
C HIS A 28 7.59 -6.65 3.66
N PRO A 29 8.09 -7.09 4.84
CA PRO A 29 8.52 -6.22 5.93
C PRO A 29 9.54 -5.13 5.52
N GLU A 30 10.43 -5.38 4.55
CA GLU A 30 11.32 -4.32 4.04
C GLU A 30 10.56 -3.21 3.32
N VAL A 31 9.54 -3.58 2.55
CA VAL A 31 8.70 -2.65 1.81
C VAL A 31 7.77 -1.90 2.76
N ALA A 32 7.20 -2.60 3.75
CA ALA A 32 6.45 -1.97 4.85
C ALA A 32 7.32 -0.97 5.61
N LYS A 33 8.58 -1.33 5.88
CA LYS A 33 9.56 -0.43 6.48
C LYS A 33 9.80 0.77 5.57
N LEU A 34 10.04 0.59 4.28
CA LEU A 34 10.26 1.72 3.36
C LEU A 34 9.05 2.66 3.28
N LEU A 35 7.84 2.10 3.14
CA LEU A 35 6.59 2.87 3.13
C LEU A 35 6.42 3.71 4.39
N LYS A 36 6.72 3.14 5.57
CA LYS A 36 6.67 3.85 6.86
C LYS A 36 7.89 4.76 7.10
N SER A 37 9.05 4.38 6.59
CA SER A 37 10.35 5.03 6.87
C SER A 37 10.57 6.29 6.05
N THR A 38 9.88 6.46 4.92
CA THR A 38 9.83 7.73 4.18
C THR A 38 8.94 8.78 4.88
N GLY A 39 8.83 8.70 6.21
CA GLY A 39 8.19 9.73 7.04
C GLY A 39 6.68 9.81 6.88
N ASN A 40 5.99 8.68 6.76
CA ASN A 40 4.54 8.58 6.54
C ASN A 40 4.01 9.23 5.25
N GLN A 41 4.84 9.88 4.42
CA GLN A 41 4.37 10.54 3.20
C GLN A 41 3.61 9.60 2.28
N TYR A 42 4.10 8.37 2.06
CA TYR A 42 3.41 7.41 1.23
C TYR A 42 2.11 6.90 1.83
N LEU A 43 2.05 6.77 3.16
CA LEU A 43 0.88 6.32 3.89
C LEU A 43 -0.20 7.41 3.87
N GLU A 44 0.16 8.66 4.13
CA GLU A 44 -0.72 9.83 4.00
C GLU A 44 -1.19 10.05 2.56
N GLU A 45 -0.30 9.88 1.56
CA GLU A 45 -0.70 9.92 0.15
C GLU A 45 -1.66 8.79 -0.19
N LEU A 46 -1.38 7.56 0.24
CA LEU A 46 -2.26 6.39 0.06
C LEU A 46 -3.64 6.64 0.67
N GLU A 47 -3.68 7.04 1.94
CA GLU A 47 -4.92 7.37 2.64
C GLU A 47 -5.64 8.58 2.00
N GLY A 48 -4.92 9.55 1.46
CA GLY A 48 -5.49 10.70 0.75
C GLY A 48 -6.03 10.38 -0.64
N ILE A 49 -5.36 9.48 -1.36
CA ILE A 49 -5.74 8.98 -2.70
C ILE A 49 -6.94 8.04 -2.57
N LEU A 50 -6.91 7.11 -1.63
CA LEU A 50 -7.99 6.16 -1.38
C LEU A 50 -9.16 6.81 -0.60
N ARG A 51 -8.87 7.84 0.20
CA ARG A 51 -9.77 8.46 1.20
C ARG A 51 -10.32 7.47 2.22
N ARG A 52 -9.59 6.40 2.50
CA ARG A 52 -9.97 5.31 3.42
C ARG A 52 -8.74 4.82 4.18
N PRO A 53 -8.94 4.18 5.34
CA PRO A 53 -7.84 3.64 6.11
C PRO A 53 -7.13 2.52 5.34
N VAL A 54 -5.81 2.66 5.16
CA VAL A 54 -4.96 1.64 4.54
C VAL A 54 -4.22 0.88 5.63
N ILE A 55 -4.45 -0.43 5.69
CA ILE A 55 -3.78 -1.29 6.66
C ILE A 55 -2.57 -1.94 5.98
N VAL A 56 -1.37 -1.51 6.37
CA VAL A 56 -0.13 -2.11 5.87
C VAL A 56 0.26 -3.29 6.75
N VAL A 57 0.22 -4.50 6.19
CA VAL A 57 0.61 -5.75 6.86
C VAL A 57 1.93 -6.23 6.27
N GLY A 58 2.96 -6.33 7.13
CA GLY A 58 4.27 -6.85 6.75
C GLY A 58 4.31 -8.37 6.92
N ASP A 59 4.34 -9.11 5.82
CA ASP A 59 4.43 -10.57 5.85
C ASP A 59 5.80 -11.02 5.28
N PRO A 60 6.70 -11.61 6.10
CA PRO A 60 8.03 -12.03 5.66
C PRO A 60 8.00 -13.22 4.69
N ALA A 61 6.86 -13.94 4.61
CA ALA A 61 6.66 -15.00 3.62
C ALA A 61 6.30 -14.46 2.23
N LEU A 62 5.96 -13.17 2.12
CA LEU A 62 5.60 -12.52 0.87
C LEU A 62 6.87 -11.95 0.22
N HIS A 63 7.17 -12.37 -1.01
CA HIS A 63 8.31 -11.81 -1.74
C HIS A 63 8.17 -10.30 -1.93
N GLN A 64 9.30 -9.57 -1.92
CA GLN A 64 9.33 -8.12 -2.14
C GLN A 64 8.63 -7.64 -3.42
N GLU A 65 8.49 -8.47 -4.45
CA GLU A 65 7.78 -8.15 -5.70
C GLU A 65 6.30 -8.54 -5.69
N LYS A 66 5.82 -9.18 -4.61
CA LYS A 66 4.43 -9.58 -4.43
C LYS A 66 3.81 -8.65 -3.39
N TYR A 67 2.69 -8.05 -3.74
CA TYR A 67 1.82 -7.36 -2.80
C TYR A 67 0.38 -7.79 -3.08
N ASP A 68 -0.41 -7.87 -2.02
CA ASP A 68 -1.82 -8.22 -2.09
C ASP A 68 -2.63 -7.03 -1.62
N LEU A 69 -3.61 -6.65 -2.43
CA LEU A 69 -4.51 -5.53 -2.17
C LEU A 69 -5.93 -6.08 -2.17
N ALA A 70 -6.55 -6.10 -0.99
CA ALA A 70 -7.88 -6.63 -0.73
C ALA A 70 -8.77 -5.60 -0.05
#